data_AF-A0A2N3FSI8-F1
#
_entry.id   AF-A0A2N3FSI8-F1
#
_cell.length_a   1.000
_cell.length_b   1.000
_cell.length_c   1.000
_cell.angle_alpha   90.00
_cell.angle_beta   90.00
_cell.angle_gamma   90.00
#
_symmetry.space_group_name_H-M   'P 1'
#
loop_
_entity.id
_entity.type
_entity.pdbx_description
1 polymer ?
#
loop_
_entity_poly.entity_id
_entity_poly.type
_entity_poly.pdbx_seq_one_letter_code
_entity_poly.pdbx_strand_id
1 'polypeptide(L)'
;MAYCAWCGVQVEPGHLNCPLCSGDLSEGERPTLPASQAFAREHEAVSSPEDLLKRRLGMAAAVLGAVLVPSALVCVLIDVIYGGQGWSRLVVALMMLAWGLGIAPRLFFRKPLVIGLVDVALVGLFLVAVDLMGPWQGWSLRLGIPILVAVALGVVLVWLALRRYRHQTGFVLATFLGVLVILCLVIDAAVSSYLTGRIELRWSLVTLATISPLILAAVILQIILPRSESLQRFLHW
;
A
#
# COMPACT_ATOMS: atom_id res chain seq x y z
N MET A 1 -40.04 29.32 1.18
CA MET A 1 -40.19 28.01 0.52
C MET A 1 -40.52 27.01 1.63
N ALA A 2 -41.65 26.32 1.57
CA ALA A 2 -42.11 25.44 2.65
C ALA A 2 -41.94 23.97 2.25
N TYR A 3 -41.53 23.14 3.20
CA TYR A 3 -41.51 21.68 3.05
C TYR A 3 -42.65 21.10 3.88
N CYS A 4 -43.37 20.11 3.33
CA CYS A 4 -44.41 19.43 4.10
C CYS A 4 -43.76 18.52 5.16
N ALA A 5 -44.19 18.65 6.42
CA ALA A 5 -43.65 17.84 7.52
C ALA A 5 -44.04 16.34 7.44
N TRP A 6 -45.09 16.00 6.68
CA TRP A 6 -45.60 14.63 6.56
C TRP A 6 -44.95 13.86 5.40
N CYS A 7 -44.80 14.47 4.23
CA CYS A 7 -44.29 13.79 3.03
C CYS A 7 -42.92 14.30 2.55
N GLY A 8 -42.40 15.40 3.11
CA GLY A 8 -41.08 15.94 2.79
C GLY A 8 -40.97 16.64 1.42
N VAL A 9 -42.07 16.75 0.67
CA VAL A 9 -42.09 17.41 -0.65
C VAL A 9 -42.02 18.93 -0.50
N GLN A 10 -41.29 19.57 -1.41
CA GLN A 10 -41.18 21.02 -1.50
C GLN A 10 -42.45 21.60 -2.12
N VAL A 11 -43.10 22.53 -1.41
CA VAL A 11 -44.35 23.15 -1.85
C VAL A 11 -44.11 24.64 -2.12
N GLU A 12 -44.69 25.10 -3.22
CA GLU A 12 -44.62 26.49 -3.67
C GLU A 12 -45.43 27.41 -2.74
N PRO A 13 -44.93 28.62 -2.40
CA PRO A 13 -45.57 29.48 -1.41
C PRO A 13 -46.98 29.91 -1.85
N GLY A 14 -47.97 29.77 -0.97
CA GLY A 14 -49.37 30.16 -1.21
C GLY A 14 -50.39 29.02 -1.13
N HIS A 15 -49.93 27.76 -1.00
CA HIS A 15 -50.81 26.60 -0.79
C HIS A 15 -50.99 26.30 0.72
N LEU A 16 -52.24 26.23 1.17
CA LEU A 16 -52.60 25.91 2.56
C LEU A 16 -52.51 24.41 2.88
N ASN A 17 -52.60 23.55 1.86
CA ASN A 17 -52.56 22.09 2.00
C ASN A 17 -51.58 21.48 1.02
N CYS A 18 -50.93 20.38 1.41
CA CYS A 18 -50.05 19.64 0.51
C CYS A 18 -50.87 18.93 -0.59
N PRO A 19 -50.57 19.13 -1.88
CA PRO A 19 -51.32 18.51 -2.98
C PRO A 19 -51.16 16.98 -3.05
N LEU A 20 -50.15 16.42 -2.38
CA LEU A 20 -49.80 15.01 -2.47
C LEU A 20 -50.38 14.15 -1.33
N CYS A 21 -50.45 14.71 -0.13
CA CYS A 21 -50.94 14.01 1.06
C CYS A 21 -52.07 14.74 1.79
N SER A 22 -52.57 15.84 1.23
CA SER A 22 -53.60 16.73 1.79
C SER A 22 -53.34 17.27 3.21
N GLY A 23 -52.12 17.07 3.73
CA GLY A 23 -51.71 17.54 5.04
C GLY A 23 -51.73 19.06 5.15
N ASP A 24 -52.26 19.55 6.26
CA ASP A 24 -52.38 20.97 6.58
C ASP A 24 -50.99 21.58 6.82
N LEU A 25 -50.73 22.71 6.17
CA LEU A 25 -49.46 23.46 6.25
C LEU A 25 -49.59 24.71 7.14
N SER A 26 -50.77 24.94 7.75
CA SER A 26 -50.97 26.01 8.72
C SER A 26 -50.06 25.82 9.94
N GLU A 27 -49.55 26.94 10.44
CA GLU A 27 -48.41 27.04 11.35
C GLU A 27 -48.41 26.06 12.55
N GLY A 28 -47.35 25.24 12.62
CA GLY A 28 -46.64 25.04 13.88
C GLY A 28 -46.65 23.67 14.54
N GLU A 29 -47.32 22.64 14.02
CA GLU A 29 -47.22 21.30 14.62
C GLU A 29 -46.03 20.54 14.01
N ARG A 30 -44.85 20.61 14.67
CA ARG A 30 -43.74 19.69 14.35
C ARG A 30 -44.17 18.28 14.80
N PRO A 31 -44.36 17.30 13.89
CA PRO A 31 -44.58 15.93 14.33
C PRO A 31 -43.28 15.45 15.00
N THR A 32 -43.39 14.88 16.19
CA THR A 32 -42.32 14.05 16.75
C THR A 32 -42.16 12.84 15.83
N LEU A 33 -41.17 12.89 14.93
CA LEU A 33 -40.80 11.76 14.08
C LEU A 33 -40.59 10.51 14.96
N PRO A 34 -41.08 9.34 14.56
CA PRO A 34 -40.86 8.12 15.33
C PRO A 34 -39.36 7.85 15.46
N ALA A 35 -38.92 7.52 16.68
CA ALA A 35 -37.52 7.26 17.03
C ALA A 35 -36.82 6.23 16.12
N SER A 36 -37.59 5.40 15.41
CA SER A 36 -37.07 4.44 14.43
C SER A 36 -36.40 5.10 13.21
N GLN A 37 -36.79 6.30 12.80
CA GLN A 37 -36.14 7.03 11.70
C GLN A 37 -34.99 7.94 12.16
N ALA A 38 -34.99 8.36 13.44
CA ALA A 38 -33.84 9.01 14.06
C ALA A 38 -32.67 8.03 14.20
N PHE A 39 -32.95 6.78 14.59
CA PHE A 39 -31.93 5.73 14.71
C PHE A 39 -31.34 5.30 13.36
N ALA A 40 -32.14 5.32 12.29
CA ALA A 40 -31.67 5.00 10.93
C ALA A 40 -30.74 6.08 10.37
N ARG A 41 -31.03 7.38 10.60
CA ARG A 41 -30.15 8.47 10.14
C ARG A 41 -28.86 8.59 10.94
N GLU A 42 -28.84 8.17 12.19
CA GLU A 42 -27.63 8.22 13.02
C GLU A 42 -26.66 7.06 12.70
N HIS A 43 -27.16 5.92 12.23
CA HIS A 43 -26.33 4.83 11.68
C HIS A 43 -25.88 5.05 10.23
N GLU A 44 -26.53 5.97 9.51
CA GLU A 44 -26.16 6.43 8.17
C GLU A 44 -25.38 7.76 8.23
N ALA A 45 -24.75 8.06 9.37
CA ALA A 45 -23.64 9.00 9.44
C ALA A 45 -22.54 8.47 8.51
N VAL A 46 -22.59 8.96 7.26
CA VAL A 46 -21.67 8.72 6.15
C VAL A 46 -20.26 8.54 6.70
N SER A 47 -19.86 7.29 6.94
CA SER A 47 -18.52 6.99 7.40
C SER A 47 -17.59 7.50 6.31
N SER A 48 -16.79 8.53 6.63
CA SER A 48 -15.83 9.09 5.69
C SER A 48 -15.04 7.94 5.04
N PRO A 49 -14.72 8.00 3.74
CA PRO A 49 -13.89 6.96 3.10
C PRO A 49 -12.59 6.70 3.87
N GLU A 50 -12.09 7.69 4.61
CA GLU A 50 -10.94 7.55 5.50
C GLU A 50 -11.23 6.70 6.75
N ASP A 51 -12.42 6.81 7.35
CA ASP A 51 -12.79 6.03 8.53
C ASP A 51 -13.07 4.57 8.17
N LEU A 52 -13.63 4.34 6.98
CA LEU A 52 -13.71 3.00 6.40
C LEU A 52 -12.32 2.39 6.17
N LEU A 53 -11.37 3.17 5.65
CA LEU A 53 -10.00 2.71 5.44
C LEU A 53 -9.29 2.40 6.77
N LYS A 54 -9.37 3.29 7.77
CA LYS A 54 -8.82 3.05 9.11
C LYS A 54 -9.42 1.81 9.76
N ARG A 55 -10.74 1.62 9.65
CA ARG A 55 -11.42 0.43 10.17
C ARG A 55 -10.94 -0.83 9.47
N ARG A 56 -10.80 -0.82 8.14
CA ARG A 56 -10.25 -1.95 7.37
C ARG A 56 -8.81 -2.28 7.75
N LEU A 57 -7.93 -1.28 7.82
CA LEU A 57 -6.55 -1.45 8.29
C LEU A 57 -6.50 -1.96 9.73
N GLY A 58 -7.41 -1.47 10.57
CA GLY A 58 -7.54 -1.90 11.95
C GLY A 58 -7.93 -3.37 12.08
N MET A 59 -8.94 -3.80 11.31
CA MET A 59 -9.38 -5.20 11.23
C MET A 59 -8.27 -6.09 10.64
N ALA A 60 -7.63 -5.67 9.56
CA ALA A 60 -6.53 -6.42 8.95
C ALA A 60 -5.38 -6.64 9.95
N ALA A 61 -4.97 -5.59 10.67
CA ALA A 61 -3.95 -5.71 11.72
C ALA A 61 -4.43 -6.62 12.88
N ALA A 62 -5.68 -6.54 13.30
CA ALA A 62 -6.20 -7.42 14.36
C ALA A 62 -6.20 -8.90 13.94
N VAL A 63 -6.67 -9.19 12.72
CA VAL A 63 -6.67 -10.54 12.15
C VAL A 63 -5.24 -11.06 12.00
N LEU A 64 -4.33 -10.25 11.47
CA LEU A 64 -2.92 -10.61 11.35
C LEU A 64 -2.33 -11.04 12.70
N GLY A 65 -2.74 -10.39 13.78
CA GLY A 65 -2.19 -10.64 15.13
C GLY A 65 -2.79 -11.87 15.76
N ALA A 66 -4.10 -12.02 15.60
CA ALA A 66 -4.82 -13.21 16.00
C ALA A 66 -4.26 -14.47 15.32
N VAL A 67 -3.69 -14.36 14.10
CA VAL A 67 -3.04 -15.48 13.41
C VAL A 67 -1.57 -15.63 13.82
N LEU A 68 -0.79 -14.54 13.82
CA LEU A 68 0.66 -14.61 14.05
C LEU A 68 1.02 -14.96 15.50
N VAL A 69 0.33 -14.41 16.50
CA VAL A 69 0.69 -14.60 17.91
C VAL A 69 0.55 -16.07 18.34
N PRO A 70 -0.58 -16.76 18.09
CA PRO A 70 -0.70 -18.18 18.42
C PRO A 70 0.27 -19.05 17.61
N SER A 71 0.47 -18.71 16.32
CA SER A 71 1.39 -19.46 15.47
C SER A 71 2.83 -19.37 15.99
N ALA A 72 3.29 -18.19 16.38
CA ALA A 72 4.59 -17.99 17.01
C ALA A 72 4.72 -18.79 18.32
N LEU A 73 3.68 -18.76 19.16
CA LEU A 73 3.65 -19.50 20.42
C LEU A 73 3.75 -21.02 20.20
N VAL A 74 3.02 -21.56 19.21
CA VAL A 74 3.08 -22.98 18.85
C VAL A 74 4.48 -23.34 18.34
N CYS A 75 5.08 -22.53 17.47
CA CYS A 75 6.43 -22.78 16.97
C CYS A 75 7.47 -22.81 18.11
N VAL A 76 7.39 -21.88 19.06
CA VAL A 76 8.26 -21.86 20.24
C VAL A 76 8.02 -23.08 21.13
N LEU A 77 6.76 -23.45 21.36
CA LEU A 77 6.41 -24.60 22.20
C LEU A 77 6.94 -25.91 21.61
N ILE A 78 6.79 -26.11 20.30
CA ILE A 78 7.34 -27.27 19.59
C ILE A 78 8.87 -27.31 19.72
N ASP A 79 9.54 -26.18 19.49
CA ASP A 79 11.01 -26.10 19.59
C ASP A 79 11.49 -26.42 21.02
N VAL A 80 10.77 -25.97 22.06
CA VAL A 80 11.07 -26.29 23.46
C VAL A 80 10.83 -27.76 23.79
N ILE A 81 9.70 -28.34 23.36
CA ILE A 81 9.33 -29.74 23.67
C ILE A 81 10.30 -30.73 23.02
N TYR A 82 10.69 -30.47 21.77
CA TYR A 82 11.53 -31.39 20.99
C TYR A 82 13.03 -31.07 21.08
N GLY A 83 13.44 -30.18 22.00
CA GLY A 83 14.85 -29.80 22.18
C GLY A 83 15.47 -29.18 20.92
N GLY A 84 14.66 -28.45 20.15
CA GLY A 84 15.02 -27.90 18.86
C GLY A 84 16.16 -26.88 18.95
N GLN A 85 17.02 -26.90 17.94
CA GLN A 85 18.28 -26.14 17.84
C GLN A 85 18.08 -24.63 17.58
N GLY A 86 16.93 -24.08 17.98
CA GLY A 86 16.58 -22.66 17.85
C GLY A 86 16.08 -22.26 16.47
N TRP A 87 15.46 -23.18 15.72
CA TRP A 87 14.79 -22.89 14.44
C TRP A 87 13.59 -21.96 14.63
N SER A 88 12.91 -22.06 15.79
CA SER A 88 11.81 -21.17 16.15
C SER A 88 12.21 -19.70 16.17
N ARG A 89 13.48 -19.35 16.46
CA ARG A 89 13.97 -17.97 16.50
C ARG A 89 13.79 -17.26 15.15
N LEU A 90 14.11 -17.95 14.05
CA LEU A 90 13.92 -17.41 12.70
C LEU A 90 12.45 -17.20 12.38
N VAL A 91 11.61 -18.16 12.75
CA VAL A 91 10.16 -18.08 12.53
C VAL A 91 9.56 -16.91 13.31
N VAL A 92 9.93 -16.75 14.58
CA VAL A 92 9.48 -15.65 15.43
C VAL A 92 9.95 -14.30 14.87
N ALA A 93 11.21 -14.18 14.42
CA ALA A 93 11.70 -12.94 13.81
C ALA A 93 10.96 -12.58 12.52
N LEU A 94 10.65 -13.56 11.67
CA LEU A 94 9.83 -13.35 10.46
C LEU A 94 8.41 -12.91 10.81
N MET A 95 7.79 -13.53 11.83
CA MET A 95 6.46 -13.14 12.28
C MET A 95 6.44 -11.73 12.88
N MET A 96 7.47 -11.36 13.65
CA MET A 96 7.64 -10.00 14.16
C MET A 96 7.83 -8.98 13.04
N LEU A 97 8.60 -9.32 12.01
CA LEU A 97 8.74 -8.48 10.81
C LEU A 97 7.38 -8.31 10.12
N ALA A 98 6.68 -9.40 9.83
CA ALA A 98 5.37 -9.37 9.17
C ALA A 98 4.34 -8.56 9.98
N TRP A 99 4.34 -8.71 11.30
CA TRP A 99 3.52 -7.92 12.22
C TRP A 99 3.82 -6.43 12.13
N GLY A 100 5.10 -6.05 12.20
CA GLY A 100 5.55 -4.66 12.09
C GLY A 100 5.15 -4.01 10.77
N LEU A 101 5.40 -4.71 9.65
CA LEU A 101 5.02 -4.26 8.30
C LEU A 101 3.50 -4.12 8.15
N GLY A 102 2.72 -5.05 8.72
CA GLY A 102 1.25 -4.98 8.67
C GLY A 102 0.66 -3.85 9.51
N ILE A 103 1.33 -3.47 10.59
CA ILE A 103 0.90 -2.40 11.50
C ILE A 103 1.29 -1.00 11.00
N ALA A 104 2.41 -0.85 10.30
CA ALA A 104 2.90 0.46 9.85
C ALA A 104 1.86 1.26 9.01
N PRO A 105 1.12 0.67 8.04
CA PRO A 105 0.06 1.36 7.32
C PRO A 105 -1.08 1.87 8.20
N ARG A 106 -1.37 1.19 9.31
CA ARG A 106 -2.41 1.60 10.27
C ARG A 106 -1.98 2.85 11.05
N LEU A 107 -0.74 2.90 11.54
CA LEU A 107 -0.26 4.06 12.32
C LEU A 107 0.02 5.28 11.43
N PHE A 108 0.56 5.08 10.23
CA PHE A 108 1.06 6.16 9.39
C PHE A 108 0.27 6.33 8.08
N PHE A 109 -1.03 6.00 8.08
CA PHE A 109 -1.86 5.92 6.86
C PHE A 109 -1.84 7.15 5.94
N ARG A 110 -1.60 8.38 6.47
CA ARG A 110 -1.48 9.62 5.68
C ARG A 110 -0.05 9.96 5.22
N LYS A 111 0.96 9.19 5.64
CA LYS A 111 2.38 9.48 5.44
C LYS A 111 3.07 8.30 4.74
N PRO A 112 2.87 8.10 3.42
CA PRO A 112 3.39 6.93 2.69
C PRO A 112 4.92 6.83 2.74
N LEU A 113 5.62 7.97 2.75
CA LEU A 113 7.09 7.99 2.90
C LEU A 113 7.55 7.50 4.29
N VAL A 114 6.78 7.80 5.34
CA VAL A 114 7.09 7.32 6.70
C VAL A 114 6.86 5.82 6.79
N ILE A 115 5.79 5.30 6.18
CA ILE A 115 5.55 3.84 6.09
C ILE A 115 6.77 3.16 5.43
N GLY A 116 7.19 3.62 4.26
CA GLY A 116 8.35 3.04 3.57
C GLY A 116 9.64 3.11 4.38
N LEU A 117 9.88 4.20 5.11
CA LEU A 117 11.06 4.32 5.97
C LEU A 117 11.02 3.35 7.16
N VAL A 118 9.84 3.18 7.77
CA VAL A 118 9.62 2.19 8.83
C VAL A 118 9.81 0.77 8.31
N ASP A 119 9.29 0.47 7.11
CA ASP A 119 9.44 -0.85 6.49
C ASP A 119 10.92 -1.17 6.22
N VAL A 120 11.67 -0.21 5.66
CA VAL A 120 13.12 -0.35 5.44
C VAL A 120 13.86 -0.55 6.76
N ALA A 121 13.52 0.20 7.80
CA ALA A 121 14.13 0.04 9.11
C ALA A 121 13.83 -1.33 9.74
N LEU A 122 12.59 -1.81 9.62
CA LEU A 122 12.18 -3.12 10.12
C LEU A 122 12.89 -4.27 9.38
N VAL A 123 12.95 -4.20 8.05
CA VAL A 123 13.67 -5.20 7.24
C VAL A 123 15.17 -5.16 7.54
N GLY A 124 15.76 -3.97 7.69
CA GLY A 124 17.16 -3.81 8.07
C GLY A 124 17.47 -4.41 9.44
N LEU A 125 16.62 -4.13 10.44
CA LEU A 125 16.73 -4.71 11.78
C LEU A 125 16.59 -6.25 11.74
N PHE A 126 15.64 -6.76 10.94
CA PHE A 126 15.46 -8.19 10.74
C PHE A 126 16.72 -8.84 10.15
N LEU A 127 17.33 -8.25 9.11
CA LEU A 127 18.56 -8.78 8.50
C LEU A 127 19.71 -8.87 9.51
N VAL A 128 19.91 -7.81 10.31
CA VAL A 128 20.94 -7.79 11.35
C VAL A 128 20.63 -8.80 12.46
N ALA A 129 19.37 -8.93 12.86
CA ALA A 129 18.95 -9.91 13.86
C ALA A 129 19.24 -11.34 13.39
N VAL A 130 18.99 -11.68 12.12
CA VAL A 130 19.28 -13.00 11.56
C VAL A 130 20.79 -13.28 11.53
N ASP A 131 21.63 -12.29 11.17
CA ASP A 131 23.09 -12.44 11.18
C ASP A 131 23.64 -12.66 12.60
N LEU A 132 22.98 -12.10 13.63
CA LEU A 132 23.33 -12.29 15.04
C LEU A 132 22.81 -13.59 15.67
N MET A 133 21.89 -14.31 15.02
CA MET A 133 21.38 -15.59 15.55
C MET A 133 22.42 -16.73 15.46
N GLY A 134 23.41 -16.57 14.58
CA GLY A 134 24.55 -17.46 14.44
C GLY A 134 25.88 -16.76 14.76
N PRO A 135 27.02 -17.36 14.39
CA PRO A 135 28.28 -16.63 14.37
C PRO A 135 28.18 -15.49 13.36
N TRP A 136 28.54 -14.28 13.79
CA TRP A 136 28.48 -13.09 12.95
C TRP A 136 29.33 -13.25 11.69
N GLN A 137 28.70 -13.21 10.52
CA GLN A 137 29.40 -13.26 9.23
C GLN A 137 29.42 -11.89 8.53
N GLY A 138 28.59 -10.94 8.98
CA GLY A 138 28.54 -9.58 8.45
C GLY A 138 27.90 -9.48 7.06
N TRP A 139 27.25 -10.55 6.59
CA TRP A 139 26.51 -10.58 5.33
C TRP A 139 25.32 -9.62 5.36
N SER A 140 24.72 -9.40 6.53
CA SER A 140 23.63 -8.43 6.68
C SER A 140 24.07 -7.04 6.22
N LEU A 141 25.23 -6.56 6.68
CA LEU A 141 25.72 -5.22 6.37
C LEU A 141 26.38 -5.12 4.99
N ARG A 142 27.13 -6.15 4.56
CA ARG A 142 27.89 -6.10 3.30
C ARG A 142 27.07 -6.49 2.07
N LEU A 143 26.01 -7.28 2.25
CA LEU A 143 25.17 -7.78 1.16
C LEU A 143 23.72 -7.33 1.32
N GLY A 144 23.13 -7.60 2.50
CA GLY A 144 21.70 -7.35 2.74
C GLY A 144 21.30 -5.87 2.69
N ILE A 145 22.00 -5.01 3.44
CA ILE A 145 21.70 -3.58 3.53
C ILE A 145 21.89 -2.84 2.19
N PRO A 146 22.98 -3.05 1.43
CA PRO A 146 23.13 -2.43 0.11
C PRO A 146 21.97 -2.77 -0.85
N ILE A 147 21.54 -4.02 -0.87
CA ILE A 147 20.41 -4.47 -1.69
C ILE A 147 19.11 -3.83 -1.20
N LEU A 148 18.87 -3.83 0.12
CA LEU A 148 17.68 -3.21 0.72
C LEU A 148 17.57 -1.72 0.38
N VAL A 149 18.67 -0.97 0.50
CA VAL A 149 18.73 0.46 0.16
C VAL A 149 18.46 0.66 -1.34
N ALA A 150 19.04 -0.16 -2.21
CA ALA A 150 18.79 -0.07 -3.65
C ALA A 150 17.32 -0.34 -4.01
N VAL A 151 16.67 -1.34 -3.38
CA VAL A 151 15.24 -1.59 -3.55
C VAL A 151 14.41 -0.40 -3.05
N ALA A 152 14.72 0.13 -1.86
CA ALA A 152 14.00 1.26 -1.29
C ALA A 152 14.07 2.51 -2.19
N LEU A 153 15.27 2.84 -2.67
CA LEU A 153 15.46 3.95 -3.61
C LEU A 153 14.73 3.69 -4.94
N GLY A 154 14.78 2.46 -5.45
CA GLY A 154 14.05 2.06 -6.65
C GLY A 154 12.54 2.26 -6.53
N VAL A 155 11.94 1.84 -5.40
CA VAL A 155 10.51 2.04 -5.12
C VAL A 155 10.18 3.53 -5.06
N VAL A 156 11.00 4.35 -4.40
CA VAL A 156 10.80 5.81 -4.35
C VAL A 156 10.87 6.43 -5.75
N LEU A 157 11.83 6.03 -6.59
CA LEU A 157 11.96 6.52 -7.96
C LEU A 157 10.74 6.15 -8.82
N VAL A 158 10.27 4.91 -8.75
CA VAL A 158 9.06 4.47 -9.47
C VAL A 158 7.83 5.22 -8.97
N TRP A 159 7.69 5.41 -7.66
CA TRP A 159 6.59 6.18 -7.08
C TRP A 159 6.61 7.65 -7.50
N LEU A 160 7.79 8.29 -7.52
CA LEU A 160 7.97 9.64 -8.04
C LEU A 160 7.63 9.72 -9.53
N ALA A 161 8.05 8.74 -10.33
CA ALA A 161 7.74 8.66 -11.75
C ALA A 161 6.23 8.50 -11.98
N LEU A 162 5.54 7.65 -11.22
CA LEU A 162 4.09 7.50 -11.27
C LEU A 162 3.36 8.81 -10.95
N ARG A 163 3.87 9.60 -10.00
CA ARG A 163 3.31 10.92 -9.67
C ARG A 163 3.60 11.96 -10.74
N ARG A 164 4.83 11.99 -11.27
CA ARG A 164 5.31 13.01 -12.20
C ARG A 164 4.83 12.79 -13.64
N TYR A 165 4.68 11.54 -14.03
CA TYR A 165 4.38 11.08 -15.39
C TYR A 165 3.09 10.27 -15.45
N ARG A 166 2.11 10.54 -14.58
CA ARG A 166 0.83 9.82 -14.48
C ARG A 166 0.11 9.58 -15.82
N HIS A 167 0.29 10.47 -16.79
CA HIS A 167 -0.32 10.39 -18.13
C HIS A 167 0.64 9.93 -19.24
N GLN A 168 1.89 9.61 -18.92
CA GLN A 168 2.94 9.23 -19.87
C GLN A 168 3.46 7.85 -19.49
N THR A 169 2.67 6.82 -19.80
CA THR A 169 2.90 5.43 -19.39
C THR A 169 4.24 4.88 -19.87
N GLY A 170 4.75 5.33 -21.03
CA GLY A 170 6.05 4.93 -21.55
C GLY A 170 7.22 5.39 -20.68
N PHE A 171 7.19 6.60 -20.10
CA PHE A 171 8.23 7.06 -19.18
C PHE A 171 8.19 6.34 -17.83
N VAL A 172 7.00 6.00 -17.33
CA VAL A 172 6.84 5.19 -16.12
C VAL A 172 7.42 3.78 -16.36
N LEU A 173 7.09 3.16 -17.49
CA LEU A 173 7.61 1.85 -17.88
C LEU A 173 9.13 1.87 -18.03
N ALA A 174 9.68 2.88 -18.73
CA ALA A 174 11.12 3.06 -18.89
C ALA A 174 11.83 3.23 -17.54
N THR A 175 11.24 4.00 -16.62
CA THR A 175 11.78 4.18 -15.26
C THR A 175 11.78 2.86 -14.49
N PHE A 176 10.67 2.11 -14.54
CA PHE A 176 10.56 0.81 -13.87
C PHE A 176 11.61 -0.19 -14.40
N LEU A 177 11.74 -0.31 -15.73
CA LEU A 177 12.75 -1.15 -16.36
C LEU A 177 14.18 -0.71 -16.01
N GLY A 178 14.44 0.60 -15.99
CA GLY A 178 15.73 1.16 -15.57
C GLY A 178 16.08 0.81 -14.12
N VAL A 179 15.11 0.92 -13.21
CA VAL A 179 15.28 0.51 -11.80
C VAL A 179 15.59 -0.98 -11.68
N LEU A 180 14.94 -1.84 -12.45
CA LEU A 180 15.24 -3.29 -12.44
C LEU A 180 16.69 -3.57 -12.90
N VAL A 181 17.15 -2.91 -13.96
CA VAL A 181 18.54 -3.04 -14.44
C VAL A 181 19.54 -2.58 -13.37
N ILE A 182 19.30 -1.43 -12.76
CA ILE A 182 20.14 -0.91 -11.67
C ILE A 182 20.16 -1.87 -10.49
N LEU A 183 19.00 -2.44 -10.13
CA LEU A 183 18.91 -3.41 -9.05
C LEU A 183 19.73 -4.67 -9.35
N CYS A 184 19.66 -5.20 -10.58
CA CYS A 184 20.50 -6.33 -11.00
C CYS A 184 22.00 -6.01 -10.91
N LEU A 185 22.43 -4.81 -11.33
CA LEU A 185 23.82 -4.36 -11.21
C LEU A 185 24.27 -4.27 -9.75
N VAL A 186 23.43 -3.72 -8.86
CA VAL A 186 23.74 -3.65 -7.42
C VAL A 186 23.83 -5.05 -6.82
N ILE A 187 22.91 -5.95 -7.15
CA ILE A 187 22.93 -7.32 -6.63
C ILE A 187 24.20 -8.05 -7.10
N ASP A 188 24.55 -7.98 -8.39
CA ASP A 188 25.74 -8.62 -8.95
C ASP A 188 27.03 -8.07 -8.32
N ALA A 189 27.12 -6.74 -8.16
CA ALA A 189 28.24 -6.10 -7.47
C ALA A 189 28.32 -6.46 -5.97
N ALA A 190 27.19 -6.49 -5.27
CA ALA A 190 27.15 -6.82 -3.85
C ALA A 190 27.48 -8.30 -3.59
N VAL A 191 26.99 -9.20 -4.45
CA VAL A 191 27.28 -10.64 -4.36
C VAL A 191 28.74 -10.92 -4.71
N SER A 192 29.27 -10.36 -5.81
CA SER A 192 30.68 -10.55 -6.19
C SER A 192 31.62 -9.99 -5.12
N SER A 193 31.38 -8.77 -4.62
CA SER A 193 32.21 -8.20 -3.56
C SER A 193 32.16 -9.01 -2.27
N TYR A 194 31.00 -9.60 -1.91
CA TYR A 194 30.88 -10.45 -0.74
C TYR A 194 31.60 -11.80 -0.90
N LEU A 195 31.52 -12.43 -2.08
CA LEU A 195 32.07 -13.77 -2.32
C LEU A 195 33.56 -13.77 -2.71
N THR A 196 33.99 -12.85 -3.56
CA THR A 196 35.35 -12.83 -4.15
C THR A 196 36.20 -11.66 -3.65
N GLY A 197 35.60 -10.71 -2.91
CA GLY A 197 36.27 -9.49 -2.48
C GLY A 197 36.52 -8.48 -3.60
N ARG A 198 36.02 -8.73 -4.82
CA ARG A 198 36.16 -7.86 -5.99
C ARG A 198 34.79 -7.60 -6.61
N ILE A 199 34.60 -6.41 -7.17
CA ILE A 199 33.38 -6.08 -7.90
C ILE A 199 33.53 -6.64 -9.31
N GLU A 200 32.76 -7.67 -9.62
CA GLU A 200 32.69 -8.29 -10.94
C GLU A 200 31.25 -8.29 -11.42
N LEU A 201 31.02 -7.70 -12.60
CA LEU A 201 29.70 -7.66 -13.23
C LEU A 201 29.68 -8.70 -14.34
N ARG A 202 28.85 -9.73 -14.21
CA ARG A 202 28.80 -10.85 -15.17
C ARG A 202 27.41 -10.99 -15.78
N TRP A 203 26.42 -11.39 -14.98
CA TRP A 203 25.06 -11.64 -15.47
C TRP A 203 24.26 -10.34 -15.55
N SER A 204 24.57 -9.35 -14.71
CA SER A 204 23.93 -8.02 -14.78
C SER A 204 24.19 -7.30 -16.11
N LEU A 205 25.38 -7.47 -16.73
CA LEU A 205 25.69 -6.87 -18.04
C LEU A 205 24.79 -7.43 -19.15
N VAL A 206 24.46 -8.72 -19.08
CA VAL A 206 23.52 -9.36 -20.01
C VAL A 206 22.11 -8.78 -19.83
N THR A 207 21.67 -8.57 -18.57
CA THR A 207 20.37 -7.94 -18.30
C THR A 207 20.33 -6.48 -18.77
N LEU A 208 21.41 -5.72 -18.60
CA LEU A 208 21.53 -4.36 -19.11
C LEU A 208 21.41 -4.37 -20.64
N ALA A 209 22.20 -5.18 -21.34
CA ALA A 209 22.19 -5.24 -22.81
C ALA A 209 20.81 -5.63 -23.39
N THR A 210 20.10 -6.55 -22.73
CA THR A 210 18.79 -7.03 -23.18
C THR A 210 17.64 -6.06 -22.88
N ILE A 211 17.68 -5.36 -21.75
CA ILE A 211 16.60 -4.44 -21.34
C ILE A 211 16.80 -3.02 -21.89
N SER A 212 18.04 -2.58 -22.16
CA SER A 212 18.34 -1.28 -22.78
C SER A 212 17.49 -0.96 -24.04
N PRO A 213 17.33 -1.85 -25.04
CA PRO A 213 16.50 -1.56 -26.20
C PRO A 213 15.00 -1.41 -25.84
N LEU A 214 14.49 -2.13 -24.83
CA LEU A 214 13.11 -1.98 -24.35
C LEU A 214 12.89 -0.62 -23.68
N ILE A 215 13.86 -0.15 -22.88
CA ILE A 215 13.83 1.19 -22.29
C ILE A 215 13.79 2.25 -23.40
N LEU A 216 14.68 2.13 -24.39
CA LEU A 216 14.74 3.06 -25.51
C LEU A 216 13.44 3.06 -26.32
N ALA A 217 12.90 1.88 -26.64
CA ALA A 217 11.64 1.74 -27.35
C ALA A 217 10.47 2.37 -26.58
N ALA A 218 10.39 2.18 -25.25
CA ALA A 218 9.36 2.79 -24.42
C ALA A 218 9.44 4.33 -24.41
N VAL A 219 10.65 4.88 -24.38
CA VAL A 219 10.89 6.33 -24.46
C VAL A 219 10.53 6.87 -25.85
N ILE A 220 11.00 6.22 -26.91
CA ILE A 220 10.73 6.63 -28.30
C ILE A 220 9.22 6.60 -28.59
N LEU A 221 8.54 5.50 -28.23
CA LEU A 221 7.10 5.38 -28.43
C LEU A 221 6.32 6.49 -27.71
N GLN A 222 6.76 6.89 -26.52
CA GLN A 222 6.15 7.96 -25.74
C GLN A 222 6.38 9.36 -26.36
N ILE A 223 7.50 9.57 -27.05
CA ILE A 223 7.80 10.81 -27.77
C ILE A 223 7.04 10.86 -29.10
N ILE A 224 6.97 9.74 -29.82
CA ILE A 224 6.34 9.64 -31.15
C ILE A 224 4.83 9.62 -31.08
N LEU A 225 4.22 9.11 -30.00
CA LEU A 225 2.77 9.19 -29.78
C LEU A 225 2.43 10.49 -29.04
N PRO A 226 2.19 11.62 -29.73
CA PRO A 226 1.64 12.79 -29.08
C PRO A 226 0.29 12.43 -28.48
N ARG A 227 0.07 12.91 -27.24
CA ARG A 227 -1.08 12.70 -26.37
C ARG A 227 -2.39 12.61 -27.16
N SER A 228 -2.77 11.42 -27.57
CA SER A 228 -3.97 11.21 -28.37
C SER A 228 -5.19 11.23 -27.46
N GLU A 229 -5.72 12.44 -27.24
CA GLU A 229 -7.17 12.60 -27.06
C GLU A 229 -7.97 11.95 -28.22
N SER A 230 -7.30 11.64 -29.34
CA SER A 230 -7.87 10.91 -30.48
C SER A 230 -8.14 9.42 -30.24
N LEU A 231 -7.59 8.77 -29.21
CA LEU A 231 -7.89 7.35 -28.94
C LEU A 231 -9.30 7.14 -28.35
N GLN A 232 -9.89 8.16 -27.72
CA GLN A 232 -11.28 8.10 -27.26
C GLN A 232 -12.28 8.10 -28.43
N ARG A 233 -11.94 8.69 -29.58
CA ARG A 233 -12.83 8.66 -30.77
C ARG A 233 -12.85 7.32 -31.50
N PHE A 234 -11.80 6.51 -31.38
CA PHE A 234 -11.70 5.22 -32.09
C PHE A 234 -12.26 4.03 -31.29
N LEU A 235 -12.55 4.20 -29.99
CA LEU A 235 -13.02 3.14 -29.10
C LEU A 235 -14.52 3.25 -28.76
N HIS A 236 -15.28 4.07 -29.48
CA HIS A 236 -16.74 3.97 -29.51
C HIS A 236 -17.17 2.97 -30.60
N TRP A 237 -16.97 1.69 -30.31
CA TRP A 237 -17.62 0.57 -30.98
C TRP A 237 -18.27 -0.32 -29.92
#